data_AF-A0A1I0AH53-F1
#
_entry.id   AF-A0A1I0AH53-F1
#
_cell.length_a   1.000
_cell.length_b   1.000
_cell.length_c   1.000
_cell.angle_alpha   90.00
_cell.angle_beta   90.00
_cell.angle_gamma   90.00
#
_symmetry.space_group_name_H-M   'P 1'
#
loop_
_entity.id
_entity.type
_entity.pdbx_description
1 polymer ?
#
loop_
_entity_poly.entity_id
_entity_poly.type
_entity_poly.pdbx_seq_one_letter_code
_entity_poly.pdbx_strand_id
1 'polypeptide(L)'
;MVEQAPPEFHSRLVLEAQAHWPGKDYLRLPVKSSLILILASPRKRLLRAGSLLLLIAGGAHCGGSPSTPETGEDTDSAALAYTPCAQEARTGQFTVELGDGATSVQGRVLNGVVPANVRRAEAQEGECRLLRGRSLFCSPACGASQACDENGACIPYPTAQDVGTVRLQGLKADLSLTPNAANFYFNAGTSLPSPGLDEGASLKLEASGAQVPAFSLKGRGIPKLEVPSGAIAVERGKPVTISWTPPSTPGDARIQIVMDLAHHGGIAASLECDAVQDSGSYAIPAGLLTQLIDVGVAGFPKVTISRRTADSTETSVGCVELLTVSQTERELTLPGLVSCSSNADCPTGQSCQADLTCQ
;
A
#
# COMPACT_ATOMS: atom_id res chain seq x y z
N MET A 1 -13.67 -26.18 -17.38
CA MET A 1 -14.27 -24.84 -17.26
C MET A 1 -14.14 -24.44 -15.81
N VAL A 2 -13.09 -23.69 -15.50
CA VAL A 2 -12.80 -23.19 -14.15
C VAL A 2 -13.54 -21.88 -14.03
N GLU A 3 -14.56 -21.84 -13.18
CA GLU A 3 -15.32 -20.64 -12.88
C GLU A 3 -14.43 -19.73 -12.04
N GLN A 4 -13.96 -18.66 -12.67
CA GLN A 4 -13.12 -17.63 -12.04
C GLN A 4 -13.94 -16.92 -10.96
N ALA A 5 -13.39 -16.83 -9.74
CA ALA A 5 -13.93 -15.92 -8.73
C ALA A 5 -13.84 -14.47 -9.25
N PRO A 6 -14.88 -13.64 -9.10
CA PRO A 6 -14.95 -12.32 -9.72
C PRO A 6 -13.94 -11.33 -9.08
N PRO A 7 -13.38 -10.39 -9.88
CA PRO A 7 -12.49 -9.35 -9.41
C PRO A 7 -13.31 -8.18 -8.82
N GLU A 8 -13.87 -8.36 -7.63
CA GLU A 8 -14.65 -7.33 -6.91
C GLU A 8 -14.07 -7.10 -5.51
N PHE A 9 -12.84 -6.59 -5.38
CA PHE A 9 -12.32 -6.18 -4.06
C PHE A 9 -11.52 -4.88 -4.00
N HIS A 10 -11.29 -4.18 -5.13
CA HIS A 10 -10.56 -2.90 -5.11
C HIS A 10 -11.32 -1.65 -5.55
N SER A 11 -12.57 -1.74 -6.06
CA SER A 11 -13.31 -0.56 -6.56
C SER A 11 -14.50 -0.08 -5.71
N ARG A 12 -14.83 -0.71 -4.57
CA ARG A 12 -15.97 -0.29 -3.74
C ARG A 12 -15.68 0.76 -2.66
N LEU A 13 -14.41 1.06 -2.35
CA LEU A 13 -14.06 2.00 -1.28
C LEU A 13 -14.09 3.50 -1.68
N VAL A 14 -14.27 3.81 -2.98
CA VAL A 14 -14.36 5.21 -3.46
C VAL A 14 -15.82 5.66 -3.70
N LEU A 15 -16.80 4.74 -3.70
CA LEU A 15 -18.19 5.04 -4.10
C LEU A 15 -19.18 5.24 -2.93
N GLU A 16 -18.83 4.89 -1.69
CA GLU A 16 -19.74 5.08 -0.54
C GLU A 16 -19.63 6.45 0.16
N ALA A 17 -18.70 7.32 -0.26
CA ALA A 17 -18.56 8.67 0.32
C ALA A 17 -19.46 9.75 -0.35
N GLN A 18 -20.26 9.42 -1.36
CA GLN A 18 -21.08 10.40 -2.11
C GLN A 18 -22.61 10.25 -1.91
N ALA A 19 -23.08 9.31 -1.09
CA ALA A 19 -24.52 9.00 -1.00
C ALA A 19 -25.29 9.79 0.09
N HIS A 20 -24.97 11.07 0.36
CA HIS A 20 -25.73 11.88 1.33
C HIS A 20 -25.86 13.37 0.99
N TRP A 21 -26.29 13.69 -0.23
CA TRP A 21 -26.79 15.03 -0.57
C TRP A 21 -28.11 14.92 -1.35
N PRO A 22 -29.24 15.45 -0.83
CA PRO A 22 -30.51 15.42 -1.55
C PRO A 22 -30.51 16.48 -2.67
N GLY A 23 -31.09 16.09 -3.80
CA GLY A 23 -30.95 16.75 -5.08
C GLY A 23 -31.50 18.18 -5.17
N LYS A 24 -30.89 18.94 -6.08
CA LYS A 24 -31.53 20.05 -6.79
C LYS A 24 -31.12 20.02 -8.25
N ASP A 25 -32.15 20.02 -9.09
CA ASP A 25 -32.10 20.15 -10.54
C ASP A 25 -31.27 21.35 -10.98
N TYR A 26 -30.32 21.14 -11.89
CA TYR A 26 -29.82 22.22 -12.73
C TYR A 26 -29.85 21.83 -14.20
N LEU A 27 -30.87 22.39 -14.86
CA LEU A 27 -31.01 22.55 -16.29
C LEU A 27 -29.78 23.20 -16.93
N ARG A 28 -29.49 22.73 -18.15
CA ARG A 28 -28.60 23.34 -19.15
C ARG A 28 -28.92 24.82 -19.39
N LEU A 29 -27.88 25.63 -19.69
CA LEU A 29 -27.75 26.63 -20.77
C LEU A 29 -26.62 27.66 -20.42
N PRO A 30 -26.11 28.52 -21.35
CA PRO A 30 -24.82 28.32 -21.99
C PRO A 30 -23.79 29.46 -21.77
N VAL A 31 -22.59 29.22 -22.28
CA VAL A 31 -21.43 30.13 -22.39
C VAL A 31 -21.78 31.46 -23.06
N LYS A 32 -21.40 32.59 -22.43
CA LYS A 32 -21.07 33.86 -23.10
C LYS A 32 -20.03 34.69 -22.34
N SER A 33 -19.06 35.17 -23.11
CA SER A 33 -18.00 36.13 -22.79
C SER A 33 -18.50 37.51 -22.31
N SER A 34 -17.70 38.17 -21.47
CA SER A 34 -17.23 39.59 -21.55
C SER A 34 -16.55 39.96 -20.21
N LEU A 35 -15.26 40.31 -20.15
CA LEU A 35 -14.62 41.61 -20.42
C LEU A 35 -14.89 42.71 -19.35
N ILE A 36 -13.78 43.19 -18.75
CA ILE A 36 -13.49 44.49 -18.09
C ILE A 36 -14.15 44.82 -16.72
N LEU A 37 -13.37 45.01 -15.64
CA LEU A 37 -12.88 46.32 -15.14
C LEU A 37 -12.14 46.23 -13.79
N ILE A 38 -11.00 46.92 -13.76
CA ILE A 38 -10.15 47.27 -12.62
C ILE A 38 -10.88 48.23 -11.69
N LEU A 39 -10.78 48.06 -10.36
CA LEU A 39 -10.74 49.18 -9.42
C LEU A 39 -9.93 48.83 -8.16
N ALA A 40 -9.26 49.86 -7.66
CA ALA A 40 -8.22 49.87 -6.64
C ALA A 40 -8.72 49.70 -5.19
N SER A 41 -7.80 49.22 -4.32
CA SER A 41 -7.38 49.66 -2.95
C SER A 41 -8.20 50.75 -2.20
N PRO A 42 -8.02 51.06 -0.87
CA PRO A 42 -7.02 50.58 0.12
C PRO A 42 -7.50 50.48 1.62
N ARG A 43 -6.54 50.15 2.54
CA ARG A 43 -6.41 50.63 3.96
C ARG A 43 -7.45 50.10 5.00
N LYS A 44 -7.18 49.84 6.29
CA LYS A 44 -6.29 50.43 7.32
C LYS A 44 -6.35 49.60 8.64
N ARG A 45 -5.19 49.38 9.28
CA ARG A 45 -4.77 49.72 10.68
C ARG A 45 -5.55 49.22 11.92
N LEU A 46 -4.79 48.72 12.92
CA LEU A 46 -4.60 49.16 14.34
C LEU A 46 -4.32 47.93 15.23
N LEU A 47 -3.10 47.71 15.74
CA LEU A 47 -2.53 48.21 17.02
C LEU A 47 -3.36 47.88 18.27
N ARG A 48 -2.80 47.04 19.16
CA ARG A 48 -2.70 47.35 20.60
C ARG A 48 -1.65 46.47 21.30
N ALA A 49 -0.68 47.17 21.87
CA ALA A 49 0.22 46.69 22.91
C ALA A 49 -0.49 46.73 24.27
N GLY A 50 -0.03 45.90 25.21
CA GLY A 50 -0.46 45.93 26.61
C GLY A 50 0.49 45.10 27.47
N SER A 51 1.52 45.77 28.00
CA SER A 51 2.36 45.27 29.09
C SER A 51 1.61 45.30 30.41
N LEU A 52 1.80 44.31 31.27
CA LEU A 52 1.60 44.47 32.71
C LEU A 52 2.63 43.62 33.48
N LEU A 53 3.53 44.32 34.17
CA LEU A 53 4.37 43.79 35.25
C LEU A 53 3.50 43.48 36.48
N LEU A 54 3.80 42.39 37.18
CA LEU A 54 3.55 42.32 38.63
C LEU A 54 4.68 41.53 39.31
N LEU A 55 5.39 42.19 40.22
CA LEU A 55 6.28 41.60 41.21
C LEU A 55 5.45 40.97 42.34
N ILE A 56 5.81 39.75 42.78
CA ILE A 56 5.53 39.28 44.14
C ILE A 56 6.77 38.57 44.69
N ALA A 57 7.09 38.91 45.94
CA ALA A 57 8.24 38.49 46.71
C ALA A 57 7.99 37.20 47.52
N GLY A 58 9.09 36.47 47.78
CA GLY A 58 9.45 35.89 49.08
C GLY A 58 8.53 34.84 49.72
N GLY A 59 8.94 33.57 49.62
CA GLY A 59 8.47 32.50 50.49
C GLY A 59 9.45 31.32 50.46
N ALA A 60 10.18 31.11 51.56
CA ALA A 60 11.00 29.93 51.75
C ALA A 60 10.07 28.70 51.95
N HIS A 61 10.14 27.74 51.04
CA HIS A 61 9.47 26.45 51.16
C HIS A 61 10.49 25.34 50.88
N CYS A 62 10.85 24.60 51.93
CA CYS A 62 11.45 23.28 51.81
C CYS A 62 10.30 22.29 51.57
N GLY A 63 10.29 21.59 50.44
CA GLY A 63 9.30 20.54 50.21
C GLY A 63 9.28 20.05 48.78
N GLY A 64 9.85 18.85 48.58
CA GLY A 64 9.56 17.94 47.46
C GLY A 64 9.83 18.50 46.07
N SER A 65 10.99 18.21 45.49
CA SER A 65 11.21 18.33 44.05
C SER A 65 10.09 17.56 43.33
N PRO A 66 9.22 18.22 42.54
CA PRO A 66 8.32 17.51 41.66
C PRO A 66 9.20 16.82 40.62
N SER A 67 9.19 15.49 40.62
CA SER A 67 9.72 14.68 39.54
C SER A 67 8.96 15.06 38.28
N THR A 68 9.59 15.88 37.44
CA THR A 68 9.20 16.10 36.07
C THR A 68 8.92 14.73 35.45
N PRO A 69 7.73 14.46 34.90
CA PRO A 69 7.54 13.25 34.14
C PRO A 69 8.51 13.34 32.96
N GLU A 70 9.56 12.52 33.00
CA GLU A 70 10.38 12.24 31.85
C GLU A 70 9.44 11.64 30.81
N THR A 71 8.90 12.48 29.93
CA THR A 71 8.46 12.07 28.60
C THR A 71 9.73 11.70 27.85
N GLY A 72 10.33 10.58 28.26
CA GLY A 72 11.43 9.94 27.56
C GLY A 72 10.87 9.46 26.24
N GLU A 73 10.99 10.29 25.23
CA GLU A 73 10.92 9.92 23.84
C GLU A 73 12.10 8.98 23.56
N ASP A 74 11.97 7.73 24.02
CA ASP A 74 12.88 6.63 23.68
C ASP A 74 12.59 6.24 22.23
N THR A 75 12.89 7.18 21.32
CA THR A 75 12.95 6.93 19.89
C THR A 75 14.28 6.26 19.62
N ASP A 76 14.31 4.98 20.01
CA ASP A 76 15.36 4.02 19.73
C ASP A 76 15.83 4.19 18.29
N SER A 77 16.97 4.87 18.15
CA SER A 77 17.55 5.26 16.85
C SER A 77 18.24 4.08 16.16
N ALA A 78 18.13 2.87 16.73
CA ALA A 78 18.60 1.65 16.12
C ALA A 78 18.04 1.49 14.70
N ALA A 79 18.85 0.95 13.79
CA ALA A 79 18.45 0.66 12.42
C ALA A 79 17.25 -0.30 12.40
N LEU A 80 16.28 -0.05 11.52
CA LEU A 80 15.13 -0.93 11.34
C LEU A 80 15.52 -2.10 10.42
N ALA A 81 15.53 -3.32 10.96
CA ALA A 81 15.76 -4.51 10.16
C ALA A 81 14.55 -4.74 9.23
N TYR A 82 14.81 -4.88 7.93
CA TYR A 82 13.77 -5.19 6.94
C TYR A 82 13.25 -6.62 7.13
N THR A 83 12.10 -6.76 7.80
CA THR A 83 11.57 -8.05 8.24
C THR A 83 10.09 -8.18 7.91
N PRO A 84 9.71 -8.36 6.62
CA PRO A 84 8.31 -8.61 6.26
C PRO A 84 7.86 -10.02 6.68
N CYS A 85 6.55 -10.21 6.81
CA CYS A 85 5.97 -11.52 7.06
C CYS A 85 6.10 -12.45 5.84
N ALA A 86 6.49 -13.70 6.07
CA ALA A 86 6.34 -14.76 5.08
C ALA A 86 4.87 -14.93 4.70
N GLN A 87 4.58 -15.20 3.42
CA GLN A 87 3.21 -15.15 2.89
C GLN A 87 2.29 -16.20 3.55
N GLU A 88 2.86 -17.37 3.85
CA GLU A 88 2.22 -18.49 4.54
C GLU A 88 1.91 -18.24 6.02
N ALA A 89 2.54 -17.23 6.63
CA ALA A 89 2.35 -16.85 8.02
C ALA A 89 1.61 -15.51 8.18
N ARG A 90 1.49 -14.71 7.11
CA ARG A 90 0.97 -13.34 7.15
C ARG A 90 -0.53 -13.30 7.35
N THR A 91 -0.94 -13.03 8.58
CA THR A 91 -2.34 -12.89 8.94
C THR A 91 -2.76 -11.45 9.14
N GLY A 92 -1.84 -10.51 9.26
CA GLY A 92 -2.16 -9.09 9.30
C GLY A 92 -1.15 -8.19 8.60
N GLN A 93 -1.64 -7.04 8.14
CA GLN A 93 -0.80 -5.98 7.58
C GLN A 93 -1.41 -4.62 7.91
N PHE A 94 -0.57 -3.72 8.40
CA PHE A 94 -0.82 -2.28 8.43
C PHE A 94 0.08 -1.61 7.39
N THR A 95 -0.45 -0.60 6.71
CA THR A 95 0.25 0.14 5.67
C THR A 95 0.09 1.63 5.89
N VAL A 96 1.21 2.34 5.94
CA VAL A 96 1.29 3.80 5.79
C VAL A 96 1.77 4.06 4.36
N GLU A 97 0.87 4.53 3.51
CA GLU A 97 1.15 4.74 2.09
C GLU A 97 1.37 6.22 1.79
N LEU A 98 2.50 6.53 1.14
CA LEU A 98 2.83 7.82 0.58
C LEU A 98 2.46 7.83 -0.92
N GLY A 99 1.25 8.30 -1.20
CA GLY A 99 0.70 8.45 -2.55
C GLY A 99 0.91 9.84 -3.14
N ASP A 100 0.24 10.09 -4.27
CA ASP A 100 0.28 11.38 -4.97
C ASP A 100 -0.51 12.46 -4.21
N GLY A 101 0.20 13.21 -3.37
CA GLY A 101 -0.35 14.36 -2.65
C GLY A 101 -1.13 14.00 -1.37
N ALA A 102 -1.12 12.74 -0.96
CA ALA A 102 -1.76 12.27 0.26
C ALA A 102 -0.91 11.23 1.00
N THR A 103 -1.17 11.09 2.30
CA THR A 103 -0.73 9.94 3.08
C THR A 103 -1.97 9.24 3.62
N SER A 104 -2.05 7.92 3.43
CA SER A 104 -3.14 7.08 3.93
C SER A 104 -2.58 6.04 4.89
N VAL A 105 -3.42 5.64 5.84
CA VAL A 105 -3.10 4.55 6.77
C VAL A 105 -4.27 3.59 6.78
N GLN A 106 -3.97 2.32 6.56
CA GLN A 106 -4.95 1.26 6.63
C GLN A 106 -4.37 -0.02 7.22
N GLY A 107 -5.23 -0.91 7.70
CA GLY A 107 -4.79 -2.23 8.13
C GLY A 107 -5.92 -3.20 8.41
N ARG A 108 -5.55 -4.47 8.47
CA ARG A 108 -6.43 -5.57 8.83
C ARG A 108 -5.62 -6.70 9.42
N VAL A 109 -6.18 -7.40 10.39
CA VAL A 109 -5.64 -8.66 10.93
C VAL A 109 -6.72 -9.73 10.79
N LEU A 110 -6.32 -10.92 10.36
CA LEU A 110 -7.15 -12.10 10.18
C LEU A 110 -6.79 -13.15 11.23
N ASN A 111 -7.70 -14.09 11.50
CA ASN A 111 -7.41 -15.27 12.32
C ASN A 111 -6.74 -16.42 11.54
N GLY A 112 -6.24 -16.16 10.33
CA GLY A 112 -5.61 -17.17 9.48
C GLY A 112 -5.23 -16.61 8.11
N VAL A 113 -4.40 -17.36 7.39
CA VAL A 113 -4.04 -17.06 5.99
C VAL A 113 -5.09 -17.66 5.07
N VAL A 114 -5.47 -16.94 4.01
CA VAL A 114 -6.32 -17.48 2.95
C VAL A 114 -5.44 -18.37 2.06
N PRO A 115 -5.63 -19.71 2.02
CA PRO A 115 -4.66 -20.62 1.36
C PRO A 115 -4.44 -20.33 -0.12
N ALA A 116 -5.48 -19.87 -0.82
CA ALA A 116 -5.42 -19.50 -2.24
C ALA A 116 -4.56 -18.25 -2.51
N ASN A 117 -4.33 -17.40 -1.50
CA ASN A 117 -3.50 -16.20 -1.64
C ASN A 117 -2.01 -16.49 -1.49
N VAL A 118 -1.64 -17.65 -0.93
CA VAL A 118 -0.23 -18.08 -0.84
C VAL A 118 0.22 -18.52 -2.23
N ARG A 119 1.31 -17.97 -2.74
CA ARG A 119 1.89 -18.35 -4.03
C ARG A 119 3.05 -19.31 -3.81
N ARG A 120 3.20 -20.27 -4.71
CA ARG A 120 4.31 -21.23 -4.71
C ARG A 120 5.48 -20.65 -5.50
N ALA A 121 6.67 -20.61 -4.91
CA ALA A 121 7.88 -20.33 -5.65
C ALA A 121 8.22 -21.51 -6.58
N GLU A 122 8.40 -21.23 -7.87
CA GLU A 122 8.78 -22.24 -8.88
C GLU A 122 10.26 -22.15 -9.27
N ALA A 123 10.81 -20.93 -9.23
CA ALA A 123 12.21 -20.66 -9.47
C ALA A 123 12.65 -19.45 -8.65
N GLN A 124 13.94 -19.36 -8.37
CA GLN A 124 14.55 -18.24 -7.67
C GLN A 124 15.93 -17.95 -8.25
N GLU A 125 16.23 -16.67 -8.40
CA GLU A 125 17.53 -16.16 -8.82
C GLU A 125 17.78 -14.83 -8.13
N GLY A 126 18.79 -14.80 -7.24
CA GLY A 126 19.03 -13.67 -6.35
C GLY A 126 17.82 -13.36 -5.45
N GLU A 127 17.44 -12.10 -5.44
CA GLU A 127 16.31 -11.49 -4.73
C GLU A 127 14.96 -11.78 -5.39
N CYS A 128 14.97 -12.36 -6.60
CA CYS A 128 13.78 -12.58 -7.42
C CYS A 128 13.29 -14.01 -7.37
N ARG A 129 11.96 -14.17 -7.39
CA ARG A 129 11.25 -15.45 -7.40
C ARG A 129 10.17 -15.43 -8.48
N LEU A 130 10.07 -16.51 -9.24
CA LEU A 130 8.89 -16.80 -10.04
C LEU A 130 7.85 -17.45 -9.12
N LEU A 131 6.70 -16.81 -8.99
CA LEU A 131 5.61 -17.23 -8.13
C LEU A 131 4.42 -17.69 -8.97
N ARG A 132 3.86 -18.85 -8.65
CA ARG A 132 2.61 -19.35 -9.23
C ARG A 132 1.50 -19.38 -8.18
N GLY A 133 0.32 -18.90 -8.55
CA GLY A 133 -0.90 -19.10 -7.79
C GLY A 133 -1.25 -20.58 -7.67
N ARG A 134 -2.06 -20.88 -6.66
CA ARG A 134 -2.41 -22.24 -6.30
C ARG A 134 -3.78 -22.57 -6.86
N SER A 135 -3.87 -23.70 -7.56
CA SER A 135 -5.16 -24.29 -7.91
C SER A 135 -5.55 -25.26 -6.80
N LEU A 136 -6.28 -24.75 -5.81
CA LEU A 136 -6.81 -25.57 -4.72
C LEU A 136 -8.16 -26.13 -5.15
N PHE A 137 -8.36 -27.43 -4.97
CA PHE A 137 -9.57 -28.13 -5.40
C PHE A 137 -10.14 -28.97 -4.26
N CYS A 138 -11.44 -28.76 -4.00
CA CYS A 138 -12.19 -29.47 -2.98
C CYS A 138 -13.41 -30.14 -3.64
N SER A 139 -13.66 -31.41 -3.26
CA SER A 139 -14.83 -32.16 -3.73
C SER A 139 -15.51 -32.84 -2.53
N PRO A 140 -16.74 -32.43 -2.16
CA PRO A 140 -17.56 -31.38 -2.78
C PRO A 140 -16.95 -29.97 -2.63
N ALA A 141 -17.43 -29.02 -3.44
CA ALA A 141 -17.02 -27.62 -3.32
C ALA A 141 -17.35 -27.07 -1.91
N CYS A 142 -16.48 -26.21 -1.40
CA CYS A 142 -16.65 -25.62 -0.07
C CYS A 142 -17.84 -24.65 0.00
N GLY A 143 -18.46 -24.55 1.19
CA GLY A 143 -19.54 -23.60 1.42
C GLY A 143 -19.07 -22.14 1.40
N ALA A 144 -20.02 -21.19 1.38
CA ALA A 144 -19.75 -19.76 1.26
C ALA A 144 -18.87 -19.16 2.38
N SER A 145 -18.79 -19.81 3.54
CA SER A 145 -17.98 -19.40 4.70
C SER A 145 -16.70 -20.23 4.87
N GLN A 146 -16.30 -20.97 3.85
CA GLN A 146 -15.15 -21.88 3.88
C GLN A 146 -14.17 -21.59 2.75
N ALA A 147 -12.92 -22.00 2.93
CA ALA A 147 -11.89 -22.02 1.90
C ALA A 147 -11.38 -23.45 1.70
N CYS A 148 -10.92 -23.76 0.49
CA CYS A 148 -10.23 -25.01 0.23
C CYS A 148 -8.78 -24.91 0.71
N ASP A 149 -8.30 -25.89 1.47
CA ASP A 149 -6.91 -25.98 1.89
C ASP A 149 -6.04 -26.79 0.91
N GLU A 150 -4.78 -27.03 1.28
CA GLU A 150 -3.83 -27.78 0.44
C GLU A 150 -4.16 -29.27 0.31
N ASN A 151 -4.92 -29.82 1.25
CA ASN A 151 -5.28 -31.22 1.32
C ASN A 151 -6.64 -31.52 0.65
N GLY A 152 -7.25 -30.50 0.04
CA GLY A 152 -8.60 -30.61 -0.54
C GLY A 152 -9.70 -30.67 0.53
N ALA A 153 -9.43 -30.18 1.73
CA ALA A 153 -10.40 -30.05 2.81
C ALA A 153 -10.95 -28.62 2.91
N CYS A 154 -12.23 -28.52 3.28
CA CYS A 154 -12.87 -27.23 3.52
C CYS A 154 -12.62 -26.76 4.96
N ILE A 155 -11.85 -25.69 5.10
CA ILE A 155 -11.58 -25.01 6.37
C ILE A 155 -12.45 -23.75 6.50
N PRO A 156 -12.71 -23.24 7.72
CA PRO A 156 -13.36 -21.93 7.88
C PRO A 156 -12.59 -20.83 7.14
N TYR A 157 -13.30 -19.93 6.45
CA TYR A 157 -12.68 -18.79 5.78
C TYR A 157 -12.12 -17.82 6.83
N PRO A 158 -10.86 -17.35 6.71
CA PRO A 158 -10.29 -16.42 7.68
C PRO A 158 -11.10 -15.12 7.82
N THR A 159 -11.37 -14.71 9.05
CA THR A 159 -12.18 -13.53 9.38
C THR A 159 -11.35 -12.45 10.05
N ALA A 160 -11.73 -11.19 9.82
CA ALA A 160 -11.05 -10.04 10.40
C ALA A 160 -11.25 -9.98 11.92
N GLN A 161 -10.16 -9.74 12.63
CA GLN A 161 -10.09 -9.70 14.09
C GLN A 161 -9.92 -8.27 14.58
N ASP A 162 -10.60 -7.94 15.67
CA ASP A 162 -10.37 -6.72 16.43
C ASP A 162 -9.06 -6.84 17.21
N VAL A 163 -8.16 -5.87 17.00
CA VAL A 163 -6.88 -5.73 17.71
C VAL A 163 -6.88 -4.55 18.69
N GLY A 164 -8.06 -4.01 18.98
CA GLY A 164 -8.27 -2.85 19.82
C GLY A 164 -8.04 -1.55 19.07
N THR A 165 -7.67 -0.50 19.80
CA THR A 165 -7.28 0.79 19.22
C THR A 165 -5.86 0.70 18.69
N VAL A 166 -5.63 1.18 17.47
CA VAL A 166 -4.32 1.23 16.84
C VAL A 166 -3.81 2.67 16.81
N ARG A 167 -2.75 2.96 17.55
CA ARG A 167 -2.13 4.29 17.60
C ARG A 167 -0.86 4.30 16.75
N LEU A 168 -0.70 5.33 15.91
CA LEU A 168 0.52 5.57 15.16
C LEU A 168 1.21 6.83 15.70
N GLN A 169 2.48 6.68 16.07
CA GLN A 169 3.33 7.73 16.63
C GLN A 169 4.49 8.03 15.67
N GLY A 170 4.89 9.29 15.56
CA GLY A 170 5.93 9.76 14.63
C GLY A 170 5.39 10.37 13.34
N LEU A 171 4.11 10.17 13.02
CA LEU A 171 3.43 10.92 11.96
C LEU A 171 3.38 12.42 12.32
N LYS A 172 3.33 13.27 11.30
CA LYS A 172 3.17 14.74 11.44
C LYS A 172 1.82 15.16 12.03
N ALA A 173 0.88 14.23 12.14
CA ALA A 173 -0.39 14.40 12.80
C ALA A 173 -0.67 13.16 13.64
N ASP A 174 -1.17 13.34 14.85
CA ASP A 174 -1.59 12.24 15.70
C ASP A 174 -2.66 11.40 15.00
N LEU A 175 -2.48 10.07 15.06
CA LEU A 175 -3.43 9.14 14.46
C LEU A 175 -3.74 7.99 15.42
N SER A 176 -5.04 7.79 15.64
CA SER A 176 -5.60 6.69 16.40
C SER A 176 -6.76 6.10 15.61
N LEU A 177 -6.70 4.80 15.33
CA LEU A 177 -7.67 4.08 14.51
C LEU A 177 -8.48 3.14 15.40
N THR A 178 -9.80 3.17 15.24
CA THR A 178 -10.70 2.14 15.76
C THR A 178 -11.18 1.27 14.60
N PRO A 179 -11.42 -0.03 14.83
CA PRO A 179 -11.98 -0.88 13.79
C PRO A 179 -13.38 -0.39 13.39
N ASN A 180 -13.72 -0.50 12.11
CA ASN A 180 -15.12 -0.39 11.69
C ASN A 180 -15.91 -1.67 12.02
N ALA A 181 -17.18 -1.73 11.64
CA ALA A 181 -18.04 -2.90 11.89
C ALA A 181 -17.55 -4.21 11.25
N ALA A 182 -16.59 -4.14 10.31
CA ALA A 182 -15.98 -5.29 9.65
C ALA A 182 -14.50 -5.49 10.07
N ASN A 183 -14.06 -4.89 11.18
CA ASN A 183 -12.70 -4.96 11.73
C ASN A 183 -11.60 -4.49 10.75
N PHE A 184 -11.91 -3.50 9.93
CA PHE A 184 -10.91 -2.77 9.14
C PHE A 184 -10.51 -1.49 9.85
N TYR A 185 -9.22 -1.17 9.75
CA TYR A 185 -8.61 0.05 10.25
C TYR A 185 -8.29 0.95 9.07
N PHE A 186 -8.75 2.20 9.11
CA PHE A 186 -8.40 3.20 8.10
C PHE A 186 -8.49 4.60 8.73
N ASN A 187 -7.72 5.57 8.26
CA ASN A 187 -7.68 6.94 8.78
C ASN A 187 -8.94 7.78 8.41
N ALA A 188 -10.13 7.22 8.65
CA ALA A 188 -11.41 7.86 8.43
C ALA A 188 -11.46 9.22 9.14
N GLY A 189 -11.76 10.29 8.40
CA GLY A 189 -11.95 11.62 8.98
C GLY A 189 -10.68 12.32 9.50
N THR A 190 -9.51 11.68 9.44
CA THR A 190 -8.23 12.31 9.78
C THR A 190 -7.43 12.54 8.51
N SER A 191 -7.34 13.81 8.08
CA SER A 191 -6.47 14.21 6.98
C SER A 191 -5.02 14.23 7.46
N LEU A 192 -4.16 13.49 6.78
CA LEU A 192 -2.72 13.48 7.05
C LEU A 192 -2.00 14.40 6.06
N PRO A 193 -0.97 15.15 6.49
CA PRO A 193 -0.09 15.87 5.58
C PRO A 193 0.54 14.96 4.53
N SER A 194 1.02 15.52 3.42
CA SER A 194 1.82 14.80 2.43
C SER A 194 3.19 15.48 2.27
N PRO A 195 4.31 14.79 2.57
CA PRO A 195 4.36 13.46 3.18
C PRO A 195 3.93 13.52 4.66
N GLY A 196 3.23 12.47 5.12
CA GLY A 196 2.76 12.36 6.51
C GLY A 196 3.83 12.00 7.53
N LEU A 197 5.03 11.65 7.06
CA LEU A 197 6.22 11.29 7.84
C LEU A 197 7.46 11.79 7.08
N ASP A 198 8.45 12.36 7.78
CA ASP A 198 9.70 12.80 7.14
C ASP A 198 10.61 11.61 6.79
N GLU A 199 11.44 11.73 5.75
CA GLU A 199 12.43 10.71 5.38
C GLU A 199 13.33 10.36 6.59
N GLY A 200 13.43 9.08 6.92
CA GLY A 200 14.21 8.56 8.05
C GLY A 200 13.55 8.70 9.42
N ALA A 201 12.43 9.43 9.56
CA ALA A 201 11.75 9.58 10.84
C ALA A 201 11.21 8.24 11.35
N SER A 202 11.35 7.98 12.64
CA SER A 202 10.82 6.77 13.28
C SER A 202 9.30 6.81 13.31
N LEU A 203 8.68 5.67 13.00
CA LEU A 203 7.26 5.40 13.14
C LEU A 203 7.07 4.25 14.13
N LYS A 204 6.08 4.36 15.01
CA LYS A 204 5.66 3.27 15.89
C LYS A 204 4.16 3.05 15.75
N LEU A 205 3.77 1.80 15.59
CA LEU A 205 2.38 1.36 15.66
C LEU A 205 2.20 0.58 16.96
N GLU A 206 1.14 0.90 17.71
CA GLU A 206 0.74 0.17 18.91
C GLU A 206 -0.73 -0.23 18.78
N ALA A 207 -1.00 -1.53 18.85
CA ALA A 207 -2.35 -2.07 18.96
C ALA A 207 -2.63 -2.38 20.44
N SER A 208 -3.72 -1.84 20.99
CA SER A 208 -4.06 -1.99 22.42
C SER A 208 -4.44 -3.43 22.81
N GLY A 209 -4.74 -4.27 21.83
CA GLY A 209 -5.25 -5.62 22.01
C GLY A 209 -6.77 -5.65 22.19
N ALA A 210 -7.37 -6.73 21.69
CA ALA A 210 -8.77 -7.11 21.90
C ALA A 210 -8.92 -8.64 21.69
N GLN A 211 -9.37 -9.08 20.51
CA GLN A 211 -9.41 -10.51 20.15
C GLN A 211 -8.01 -11.07 19.91
N VAL A 212 -7.12 -10.22 19.37
CA VAL A 212 -5.67 -10.47 19.32
C VAL A 212 -5.01 -9.71 20.47
N PRO A 213 -4.07 -10.30 21.23
CA PRO A 213 -3.32 -9.60 22.26
C PRO A 213 -2.61 -8.34 21.73
N ALA A 214 -2.29 -7.40 22.62
CA ALA A 214 -1.57 -6.19 22.27
C ALA A 214 -0.22 -6.49 21.62
N PHE A 215 0.17 -5.67 20.64
CA PHE A 215 1.46 -5.77 19.95
C PHE A 215 1.94 -4.39 19.49
N SER A 216 3.22 -4.30 19.17
CA SER A 216 3.83 -3.09 18.62
C SER A 216 4.70 -3.42 17.42
N LEU A 217 4.76 -2.49 16.47
CA LEU A 217 5.58 -2.57 15.26
C LEU A 217 6.31 -1.24 15.06
N LYS A 218 7.47 -1.30 14.41
CA LYS A 218 8.30 -0.15 14.05
C LYS A 218 8.23 0.13 12.55
N GLY A 219 8.47 1.36 12.15
CA GLY A 219 8.54 1.78 10.76
C GLY A 219 9.50 2.95 10.59
N ARG A 220 9.79 3.30 9.34
CA ARG A 220 10.64 4.46 9.01
C ARG A 220 10.02 5.24 7.86
N GLY A 221 10.10 6.55 7.94
CA GLY A 221 9.72 7.42 6.84
C GLY A 221 10.64 7.20 5.63
N ILE A 222 10.04 7.26 4.45
CA ILE A 222 10.71 7.06 3.17
C ILE A 222 10.42 8.24 2.25
N PRO A 223 11.34 8.61 1.35
CA PRO A 223 11.04 9.56 0.31
C PRO A 223 10.12 8.92 -0.74
N LYS A 224 9.33 9.75 -1.43
CA LYS A 224 8.47 9.31 -2.53
C LYS A 224 9.29 8.53 -3.57
N LEU A 225 8.78 7.41 -4.02
CA LEU A 225 9.39 6.65 -5.11
C LEU A 225 9.19 7.39 -6.44
N GLU A 226 10.30 7.67 -7.11
CA GLU A 226 10.30 8.27 -8.45
C GLU A 226 10.93 7.31 -9.45
N VAL A 227 10.12 6.81 -10.37
CA VAL A 227 10.54 5.94 -11.48
C VAL A 227 10.37 6.75 -12.77
N PRO A 228 11.29 6.69 -13.75
CA PRO A 228 11.08 7.31 -15.05
C PRO A 228 9.73 6.92 -15.66
N SER A 229 9.06 7.88 -16.30
CA SER A 229 7.81 7.60 -17.02
C SER A 229 8.07 6.83 -18.30
N GLY A 230 7.03 6.19 -18.83
CA GLY A 230 7.09 5.39 -20.05
C GLY A 230 6.98 3.89 -19.80
N ALA A 231 6.67 3.17 -20.87
CA ALA A 231 6.58 1.72 -20.83
C ALA A 231 7.98 1.08 -20.75
N ILE A 232 8.04 -0.08 -20.11
CA ILE A 232 9.28 -0.86 -19.95
C ILE A 232 9.22 -2.06 -20.89
N ALA A 233 10.14 -2.12 -21.84
CA ALA A 233 10.22 -3.23 -22.78
C ALA A 233 10.71 -4.50 -22.08
N VAL A 234 10.00 -5.61 -22.28
CA VAL A 234 10.34 -6.93 -21.78
C VAL A 234 10.45 -7.90 -22.96
N GLU A 235 11.55 -8.63 -23.01
CA GLU A 235 11.84 -9.57 -24.09
C GLU A 235 12.43 -10.86 -23.53
N ARG A 236 12.15 -11.97 -24.21
CA ARG A 236 12.76 -13.27 -23.89
C ARG A 236 14.29 -13.19 -23.97
N GLY A 237 14.95 -13.87 -23.04
CA GLY A 237 16.41 -13.98 -22.99
C GLY A 237 17.16 -12.69 -22.68
N LYS A 238 16.47 -11.57 -22.39
CA LYS A 238 17.09 -10.29 -22.03
C LYS A 238 16.76 -9.91 -20.59
N PRO A 239 17.74 -9.44 -19.80
CA PRO A 239 17.45 -8.85 -18.51
C PRO A 239 16.73 -7.51 -18.71
N VAL A 240 15.90 -7.13 -17.74
CA VAL A 240 15.24 -5.82 -17.73
C VAL A 240 15.78 -5.04 -16.55
N THR A 241 16.33 -3.85 -16.84
CA THR A 241 16.80 -2.95 -15.78
C THR A 241 15.69 -1.97 -15.41
N ILE A 242 15.30 -1.99 -14.14
CA ILE A 242 14.40 -1.00 -13.55
C ILE A 242 15.27 0.05 -12.87
N SER A 243 14.97 1.34 -13.08
CA SER A 243 15.72 2.46 -12.47
C SER A 243 14.78 3.40 -11.74
N TRP A 244 15.27 4.06 -10.69
CA TRP A 244 14.53 5.00 -9.86
C TRP A 244 15.48 6.01 -9.22
N THR A 245 14.94 7.12 -8.71
CA THR A 245 15.71 8.08 -7.90
C THR A 245 16.02 7.44 -6.53
N PRO A 246 17.29 7.21 -6.15
CA PRO A 246 17.62 6.68 -4.82
C PRO A 246 17.24 7.66 -3.70
N PRO A 247 17.10 7.19 -2.45
CA PRO A 247 16.84 8.08 -1.31
C PRO A 247 18.00 9.05 -1.08
N SER A 248 17.72 10.17 -0.42
CA SER A 248 18.77 11.16 -0.11
C SER A 248 19.80 10.62 0.86
N THR A 249 19.38 9.68 1.71
CA THR A 249 20.23 8.94 2.63
C THR A 249 19.96 7.44 2.48
N PRO A 250 20.98 6.60 2.22
CA PRO A 250 20.81 5.15 2.27
C PRO A 250 20.26 4.72 3.63
N GLY A 251 19.32 3.79 3.66
CA GLY A 251 18.68 3.42 4.91
C GLY A 251 17.94 2.09 4.90
N ASP A 252 16.95 2.01 5.78
CA ASP A 252 16.23 0.78 6.11
C ASP A 252 15.26 0.32 4.99
N ALA A 253 14.97 1.20 4.02
CA ALA A 253 14.09 0.90 2.91
C ALA A 253 14.67 -0.14 1.93
N ARG A 254 13.78 -0.93 1.35
CA ARG A 254 14.05 -1.85 0.25
C ARG A 254 13.10 -1.58 -0.91
N ILE A 255 13.50 -2.04 -2.08
CA ILE A 255 12.64 -2.05 -3.26
C ILE A 255 11.99 -3.43 -3.40
N GLN A 256 10.70 -3.41 -3.67
CA GLN A 256 9.95 -4.56 -4.15
C GLN A 256 9.54 -4.28 -5.60
N ILE A 257 9.74 -5.25 -6.49
CA ILE A 257 9.34 -5.21 -7.89
C ILE A 257 8.45 -6.42 -8.15
N VAL A 258 7.22 -6.18 -8.59
CA VAL A 258 6.26 -7.24 -8.93
C VAL A 258 5.84 -7.08 -10.38
N MET A 259 6.18 -8.06 -11.22
CA MET A 259 5.78 -8.13 -12.62
C MET A 259 4.62 -9.10 -12.79
N ASP A 260 3.54 -8.61 -13.41
CA ASP A 260 2.34 -9.36 -13.79
C ASP A 260 2.14 -9.19 -15.30
N LEU A 261 2.34 -10.26 -16.06
CA LEU A 261 2.20 -10.23 -17.52
C LEU A 261 0.78 -10.52 -18.00
N ALA A 262 -0.18 -10.66 -17.09
CA ALA A 262 -1.54 -11.04 -17.44
C ALA A 262 -2.56 -10.34 -16.54
N HIS A 263 -2.38 -9.04 -16.37
CA HIS A 263 -3.25 -8.24 -15.55
C HIS A 263 -4.69 -8.35 -16.10
N HIS A 264 -5.57 -9.01 -15.34
CA HIS A 264 -6.94 -9.39 -15.74
C HIS A 264 -7.10 -10.60 -16.69
N GLY A 265 -6.02 -11.15 -17.25
CA GLY A 265 -6.06 -12.33 -18.11
C GLY A 265 -6.19 -13.68 -17.40
N GLY A 266 -6.21 -13.69 -16.06
CA GLY A 266 -6.44 -14.88 -15.27
C GLY A 266 -5.24 -15.84 -15.15
N ILE A 267 -4.07 -15.46 -15.64
CA ILE A 267 -2.83 -16.22 -15.39
C ILE A 267 -2.36 -15.88 -13.98
N ALA A 268 -2.45 -16.84 -13.08
CA ALA A 268 -2.00 -16.68 -11.71
C ALA A 268 -0.48 -16.91 -11.63
N ALA A 269 0.33 -16.02 -12.21
CA ALA A 269 1.77 -16.03 -12.05
C ALA A 269 2.34 -14.61 -12.00
N SER A 270 3.44 -14.46 -11.28
CA SER A 270 4.16 -13.18 -11.17
C SER A 270 5.64 -13.44 -10.95
N LEU A 271 6.48 -12.50 -11.37
CA LEU A 271 7.85 -12.42 -10.89
C LEU A 271 7.93 -11.36 -9.81
N GLU A 272 8.42 -11.73 -8.63
CA GLU A 272 8.59 -10.83 -7.50
C GLU A 272 10.07 -10.77 -7.10
N CYS A 273 10.66 -9.58 -7.12
CA CYS A 273 11.94 -9.30 -6.48
C CYS A 273 11.68 -8.51 -5.21
N ASP A 274 12.16 -9.01 -4.07
CA ASP A 274 11.97 -8.38 -2.75
C ASP A 274 13.30 -8.23 -2.02
N ALA A 275 13.33 -7.35 -1.02
CA ALA A 275 14.55 -6.99 -0.28
C ALA A 275 15.67 -6.44 -1.18
N VAL A 276 15.34 -5.93 -2.38
CA VAL A 276 16.30 -5.29 -3.28
C VAL A 276 16.82 -4.02 -2.62
N GLN A 277 18.14 -3.82 -2.67
CA GLN A 277 18.75 -2.62 -2.11
C GLN A 277 18.25 -1.37 -2.86
N ASP A 278 17.83 -0.36 -2.11
CA ASP A 278 17.40 0.93 -2.65
C ASP A 278 18.59 1.78 -3.12
N SER A 279 19.17 1.36 -4.25
CA SER A 279 20.42 1.89 -4.83
C SER A 279 20.22 2.67 -6.12
N GLY A 280 18.98 2.78 -6.61
CA GLY A 280 18.61 3.52 -7.82
C GLY A 280 18.44 2.68 -9.07
N SER A 281 18.83 1.39 -9.06
CA SER A 281 18.51 0.48 -10.15
C SER A 281 18.61 -0.99 -9.74
N TYR A 282 17.95 -1.87 -10.50
CA TYR A 282 18.09 -3.32 -10.36
C TYR A 282 17.82 -4.02 -11.69
N ALA A 283 18.65 -5.02 -12.00
CA ALA A 283 18.51 -5.84 -13.20
C ALA A 283 17.77 -7.13 -12.87
N ILE A 284 16.57 -7.27 -13.43
CA ILE A 284 15.75 -8.47 -13.26
C ILE A 284 16.35 -9.60 -14.10
N PRO A 285 16.55 -10.81 -13.52
CA PRO A 285 17.18 -11.91 -14.24
C PRO A 285 16.43 -12.35 -15.50
N ALA A 286 17.17 -12.45 -16.61
CA ALA A 286 16.64 -12.86 -17.91
C ALA A 286 16.00 -14.26 -17.89
N GLY A 287 16.55 -15.17 -17.07
CA GLY A 287 16.06 -16.53 -16.91
C GLY A 287 14.64 -16.56 -16.32
N LEU A 288 14.42 -15.83 -15.24
CA LEU A 288 13.09 -15.72 -14.60
C LEU A 288 12.09 -14.97 -15.49
N LEU A 289 12.51 -13.91 -16.19
CA LEU A 289 11.66 -13.21 -17.15
C LEU A 289 11.18 -14.12 -18.28
N THR A 290 12.10 -14.91 -18.85
CA THR A 290 11.75 -15.87 -19.90
C THR A 290 10.74 -16.89 -19.40
N GLN A 291 10.95 -17.43 -18.18
CA GLN A 291 10.01 -18.35 -17.57
C GLN A 291 8.64 -17.72 -17.30
N LEU A 292 8.59 -16.45 -16.85
CA LEU A 292 7.31 -15.75 -16.68
C LEU A 292 6.56 -15.61 -18.02
N ILE A 293 7.25 -15.24 -19.09
CA ILE A 293 6.67 -15.16 -20.44
C ILE A 293 6.22 -16.55 -20.93
N ASP A 294 6.94 -17.62 -20.57
CA ASP A 294 6.57 -19.00 -20.89
C ASP A 294 5.29 -19.47 -20.17
N VAL A 295 5.01 -18.94 -18.98
CA VAL A 295 3.72 -19.22 -18.30
C VAL A 295 2.56 -18.63 -19.12
N GLY A 296 2.77 -17.46 -19.72
CA GLY A 296 1.82 -16.82 -20.62
C GLY A 296 1.75 -15.31 -20.40
N VAL A 297 1.09 -14.64 -21.33
CA VAL A 297 0.92 -13.18 -21.35
C VAL A 297 -0.53 -12.89 -21.74
N ALA A 298 -1.11 -11.87 -21.14
CA ALA A 298 -2.43 -11.35 -21.48
C ALA A 298 -2.38 -9.81 -21.56
N GLY A 299 -3.52 -9.17 -21.82
CA GLY A 299 -3.59 -7.71 -21.93
C GLY A 299 -3.14 -6.99 -20.65
N PHE A 300 -2.68 -5.75 -20.84
CA PHE A 300 -2.26 -4.79 -19.82
C PHE A 300 -1.17 -5.30 -18.86
N PRO A 301 -0.09 -5.94 -19.37
CA PRO A 301 1.01 -6.38 -18.52
C PRO A 301 1.63 -5.17 -17.82
N LYS A 302 1.97 -5.34 -16.54
CA LYS A 302 2.44 -4.24 -15.69
C LYS A 302 3.52 -4.67 -14.72
N VAL A 303 4.27 -3.68 -14.26
CA VAL A 303 5.17 -3.81 -13.12
C VAL A 303 4.78 -2.80 -12.04
N THR A 304 4.62 -3.29 -10.82
CA THR A 304 4.49 -2.46 -9.62
C THR A 304 5.86 -2.37 -8.97
N ILE A 305 6.36 -1.15 -8.78
CA ILE A 305 7.59 -0.88 -8.05
C ILE A 305 7.20 -0.19 -6.75
N SER A 306 7.72 -0.69 -5.63
CA SER A 306 7.48 -0.13 -4.30
C SER A 306 8.79 0.11 -3.57
N ARG A 307 8.95 1.31 -3.01
CA ARG A 307 9.91 1.57 -1.94
C ARG A 307 9.21 1.31 -0.62
N ARG A 308 9.77 0.46 0.24
CA ARG A 308 9.13 0.14 1.51
C ARG A 308 10.10 -0.18 2.65
N THR A 309 9.69 0.13 3.86
CA THR A 309 10.23 -0.46 5.09
C THR A 309 9.25 -1.50 5.60
N ALA A 310 9.73 -2.52 6.30
CA ALA A 310 8.90 -3.57 6.85
C ALA A 310 9.40 -3.98 8.23
N ASP A 311 8.48 -4.07 9.18
CA ASP A 311 8.67 -4.73 10.48
C ASP A 311 7.55 -5.73 10.69
N SER A 312 7.82 -6.78 11.47
CA SER A 312 6.82 -7.79 11.77
C SER A 312 6.94 -8.33 13.18
N THR A 313 5.84 -8.89 13.66
CA THR A 313 5.76 -9.55 14.95
C THR A 313 4.82 -10.75 14.86
N GLU A 314 5.16 -11.81 15.60
CA GLU A 314 4.31 -12.96 15.74
C GLU A 314 3.21 -12.69 16.77
N THR A 315 2.00 -13.06 16.44
CA THR A 315 0.82 -12.95 17.31
C THR A 315 0.18 -14.32 17.51
N SER A 316 -0.85 -14.41 18.35
CA SER A 316 -1.61 -15.65 18.53
C SER A 316 -2.33 -16.15 17.27
N VAL A 317 -2.43 -15.31 16.23
CA VAL A 317 -3.09 -15.63 14.95
C VAL A 317 -2.11 -15.70 13.78
N GLY A 318 -0.80 -15.57 14.00
CA GLY A 318 0.23 -15.53 12.96
C GLY A 318 0.98 -14.20 12.89
N CYS A 319 1.68 -13.98 11.79
CA CYS A 319 2.56 -12.83 11.60
C CYS A 319 1.76 -11.60 11.17
N VAL A 320 1.97 -10.48 11.87
CA VAL A 320 1.42 -9.16 11.53
C VAL A 320 2.58 -8.23 11.18
N GLU A 321 2.49 -7.52 10.05
CA GLU A 321 3.52 -6.58 9.61
C GLU A 321 3.03 -5.13 9.53
N LEU A 322 3.97 -4.19 9.62
CA LEU A 322 3.79 -2.78 9.31
C LEU A 322 4.67 -2.44 8.13
N LEU A 323 4.05 -1.92 7.07
CA LEU A 323 4.74 -1.37 5.91
C LEU A 323 4.61 0.15 5.88
N THR A 324 5.72 0.85 5.64
CA THR A 324 5.67 2.23 5.10
C THR A 324 6.03 2.14 3.62
N VAL A 325 5.15 2.59 2.72
CA VAL A 325 5.23 2.28 1.28
C VAL A 325 5.06 3.54 0.43
N SER A 326 5.87 3.67 -0.62
CA SER A 326 5.60 4.54 -1.76
C SER A 326 5.71 3.71 -3.03
N GLN A 327 4.65 3.66 -3.83
CA GLN A 327 4.54 2.76 -4.97
C GLN A 327 4.14 3.47 -6.25
N THR A 328 4.50 2.88 -7.38
CA THR A 328 4.08 3.33 -8.71
C THR A 328 4.00 2.14 -9.66
N GLU A 329 3.19 2.26 -10.71
CA GLU A 329 3.04 1.22 -11.73
C GLU A 329 3.57 1.70 -13.08
N ARG A 330 4.14 0.79 -13.86
CA ARG A 330 4.53 1.02 -15.25
C ARG A 330 3.94 -0.06 -16.13
N GLU A 331 3.52 0.34 -17.32
CA GLU A 331 3.15 -0.57 -18.38
C GLU A 331 4.40 -1.35 -18.83
N LEU A 332 4.21 -2.62 -19.12
CA LEU A 332 5.21 -3.45 -19.78
C LEU A 332 4.86 -3.57 -21.26
N THR A 333 5.84 -3.51 -22.14
CA THR A 333 5.63 -3.79 -23.57
C THR A 333 6.35 -5.06 -23.96
N LEU A 334 5.66 -5.92 -24.70
CA LEU A 334 6.18 -7.19 -25.19
C LEU A 334 6.06 -7.24 -26.72
N PRO A 335 7.07 -7.72 -27.44
CA PRO A 335 6.98 -7.89 -28.89
C PRO A 335 5.77 -8.72 -29.30
N GLY A 336 4.93 -8.17 -30.18
CA GLY A 336 3.75 -8.86 -30.72
C GLY A 336 2.51 -8.83 -29.83
N LEU A 337 2.59 -8.27 -28.62
CA LEU A 337 1.43 -8.09 -27.76
C LEU A 337 0.78 -6.72 -28.03
N VAL A 338 -0.53 -6.72 -28.29
CA VAL A 338 -1.36 -5.52 -28.32
C VAL A 338 -2.50 -5.72 -27.34
N SER A 339 -2.54 -4.90 -26.30
CA SER A 339 -3.59 -4.94 -25.28
C SER A 339 -4.83 -4.17 -25.74
N CYS A 340 -6.02 -4.63 -25.36
CA CYS A 340 -7.28 -4.00 -25.75
C CYS A 340 -8.33 -4.09 -24.64
N SER A 341 -9.20 -3.09 -24.61
CA SER A 341 -10.45 -3.09 -23.84
C SER A 341 -11.69 -3.29 -24.72
N SER A 342 -11.53 -3.10 -26.03
CA SER A 342 -12.57 -3.28 -27.04
C SER A 342 -11.95 -3.54 -28.43
N ASN A 343 -12.78 -3.98 -29.38
CA ASN A 343 -12.34 -4.16 -30.78
C ASN A 343 -11.82 -2.87 -31.43
N ALA A 344 -12.19 -1.69 -30.91
CA ALA A 344 -11.75 -0.41 -31.45
C ALA A 344 -10.27 -0.11 -31.12
N ASP A 345 -9.71 -0.78 -30.10
CA ASP A 345 -8.31 -0.64 -29.72
C ASP A 345 -7.39 -1.48 -30.62
N CYS A 346 -7.97 -2.39 -31.40
CA CYS A 346 -7.21 -3.36 -32.18
C CYS A 346 -6.86 -2.87 -33.59
N PRO A 347 -5.69 -3.29 -34.12
CA PRO A 347 -5.35 -3.09 -35.52
C PRO A 347 -6.43 -3.61 -36.47
N THR A 348 -6.52 -3.01 -37.66
CA THR A 348 -7.49 -3.43 -38.68
C THR A 348 -7.38 -4.92 -38.97
N GLY A 349 -8.51 -5.62 -38.87
CA GLY A 349 -8.60 -7.07 -39.11
C GLY A 349 -8.44 -7.93 -37.87
N GLN A 350 -8.14 -7.34 -36.72
CA GLN A 350 -8.09 -8.02 -35.42
C GLN A 350 -9.34 -7.70 -34.58
N SER A 351 -9.59 -8.53 -33.57
CA SER A 351 -10.62 -8.33 -32.56
C SER A 351 -10.05 -8.52 -31.16
N CYS A 352 -10.67 -7.85 -30.19
CA CYS A 352 -10.26 -7.96 -28.80
C CYS A 352 -10.78 -9.27 -28.21
N GLN A 353 -9.87 -10.08 -27.69
CA GLN A 353 -10.16 -11.38 -27.12
C GLN A 353 -10.50 -11.28 -25.63
N ALA A 354 -10.98 -12.38 -25.05
CA ALA A 354 -11.34 -12.47 -23.64
C ALA A 354 -10.13 -12.28 -22.70
N ASP A 355 -8.92 -12.55 -23.18
CA ASP A 355 -7.66 -12.30 -22.48
C ASP A 355 -7.13 -10.87 -22.67
N LEU A 356 -7.94 -9.99 -23.25
CA LEU A 356 -7.62 -8.57 -23.49
C LEU A 356 -6.45 -8.36 -24.45
N THR A 357 -6.22 -9.31 -25.36
CA THR A 357 -5.26 -9.19 -26.46
C THR A 357 -5.96 -9.04 -27.80
N CYS A 358 -5.34 -8.31 -28.74
CA CYS A 358 -5.81 -8.27 -30.11
C CYS A 358 -5.29 -9.47 -30.91
N GLN A 359 -6.21 -10.17 -31.59
CA GLN A 359 -5.92 -11.31 -32.46
C GLN A 359 -6.68 -11.22 -33.77
#